data_AF-A0A0H5Q5E2-F1
#
_entry.id   AF-A0A0H5Q5E2-F1
#
_cell.length_a   1.000
_cell.length_b   1.000
_cell.length_c   1.000
_cell.angle_alpha   90.00
_cell.angle_beta   90.00
_cell.angle_gamma   90.00
#
_symmetry.space_group_name_H-M   'P 1'
#
loop_
_entity.id
_entity.type
_entity.pdbx_description
1 polymer ?
#
loop_
_entity_poly.entity_id
_entity_poly.type
_entity_poly.pdbx_seq_one_letter_code
_entity_poly.pdbx_strand_id
1 'polypeptide(L)'
;MPHPIYGKPSHQLEVLKFSLHLPNRRNGWLTRLEASGECSTKRASLWSISETWTVAEQDSGLQPTDALHHIALLGIQDHPASQEAVFRALTGEPWVQEVLPGF
;
A
#
# COMPACT_ATOMS: atom_id res chain seq x y z
N MET A 1 -0.03 -34.20 27.92
CA MET A 1 0.86 -33.34 27.12
C MET A 1 0.10 -32.06 26.72
N PRO A 2 0.19 -30.94 27.45
CA PRO A 2 -0.35 -29.65 27.00
C PRO A 2 0.84 -28.74 26.59
N HIS A 3 0.85 -27.97 25.50
CA HIS A 3 -0.18 -27.16 24.82
C HIS A 3 0.11 -27.02 23.31
N PRO A 4 -0.91 -26.78 22.46
CA PRO A 4 -0.69 -26.21 21.13
C PRO A 4 -0.45 -24.70 21.26
N ILE A 5 0.81 -24.26 21.21
CA ILE A 5 1.23 -22.85 21.19
C ILE A 5 1.16 -22.30 19.76
N TYR A 6 0.02 -22.44 19.10
CA TYR A 6 -0.20 -21.74 17.84
C TYR A 6 -1.48 -20.92 18.00
N GLY A 7 -1.31 -19.70 18.49
CA GLY A 7 -2.32 -18.65 18.30
C GLY A 7 -2.58 -18.45 16.81
N LYS A 8 -3.66 -17.72 16.46
CA LYS A 8 -3.94 -17.38 15.06
C LYS A 8 -2.70 -16.73 14.43
N PRO A 9 -2.30 -17.11 13.21
CA PRO A 9 -1.16 -16.48 12.55
C PRO A 9 -1.40 -14.97 12.46
N SER A 10 -0.47 -14.21 13.05
CA SER A 10 -0.49 -12.75 13.01
C SER A 10 0.23 -12.32 11.73
N HIS A 11 -0.54 -11.97 10.70
CA HIS A 11 -0.01 -11.50 9.43
C HIS A 11 0.25 -9.99 9.51
N GLN A 12 1.26 -9.59 10.27
CA GLN A 12 1.65 -8.20 10.42
C GLN A 12 2.58 -7.76 9.29
N LEU A 13 2.46 -6.51 8.88
CA LEU A 13 3.37 -5.92 7.91
C LEU A 13 4.77 -5.84 8.53
N GLU A 14 5.75 -6.45 7.87
CA GLU A 14 7.15 -6.46 8.31
C GLU A 14 8.08 -5.76 7.31
N VAL A 15 7.79 -5.91 6.02
CA VAL A 15 8.64 -5.38 4.95
C VAL A 15 7.78 -4.64 3.92
N LEU A 16 8.23 -3.44 3.55
CA LEU A 16 7.75 -2.71 2.40
C LEU A 16 8.76 -2.85 1.26
N LYS A 17 8.30 -3.24 0.08
CA LYS A 17 9.11 -3.23 -1.15
C LYS A 17 8.55 -2.22 -2.12
N PHE A 18 9.44 -1.43 -2.71
CA PHE A 18 9.13 -0.47 -3.75
C PHE A 18 10.00 -0.75 -4.97
N SER A 19 9.38 -0.78 -6.14
CA SER A 19 10.05 -0.84 -7.43
C SER A 19 9.57 0.34 -8.26
N LEU A 20 10.45 1.32 -8.48
CA LEU A 20 10.18 2.45 -9.37
C LEU A 20 10.87 2.23 -10.71
N HIS A 21 10.08 1.99 -11.75
CA HIS A 21 10.55 1.86 -13.12
C HIS A 21 10.58 3.24 -13.77
N LEU A 22 11.77 3.71 -14.08
CA LEU A 22 11.99 5.01 -14.72
C LEU A 22 11.58 5.00 -16.20
N PRO A 23 11.16 6.16 -16.74
CA PRO A 23 10.74 6.27 -18.12
C PRO A 23 11.91 6.02 -19.07
N ASN A 24 11.69 5.17 -20.07
CA ASN A 24 12.68 4.85 -21.08
C ASN A 24 12.02 4.56 -22.43
N ARG A 25 12.82 4.53 -23.50
CA ARG A 25 12.28 4.30 -24.85
C ARG A 25 11.58 2.93 -25.00
N ARG A 26 12.00 1.91 -24.25
CA ARG A 26 11.46 0.54 -24.37
C ARG A 26 10.10 0.38 -23.69
N ASN A 27 9.80 1.18 -22.67
CA ASN A 27 8.52 1.18 -21.97
C ASN A 27 7.60 2.34 -22.40
N GLY A 28 7.89 2.99 -23.52
CA GLY A 28 7.06 4.08 -24.04
C GLY A 28 7.13 5.36 -23.20
N TRP A 29 8.24 5.60 -22.49
CA TRP A 29 8.41 6.74 -21.57
C TRP A 29 7.43 6.75 -20.41
N LEU A 30 6.96 5.57 -19.99
CA LEU A 30 6.09 5.42 -18.83
C LEU A 30 6.91 5.30 -17.55
N THR A 31 6.46 5.98 -16.50
CA THR A 31 6.95 5.75 -15.14
C THR A 31 5.99 4.82 -14.44
N ARG A 32 6.50 3.77 -13.79
CA ARG A 32 5.65 2.79 -13.09
C ARG A 32 6.17 2.57 -11.67
N LEU A 33 5.28 2.65 -10.70
CA LEU A 33 5.55 2.32 -9.32
C LEU A 33 4.84 1.01 -8.99
N GLU A 34 5.59 0.03 -8.50
CA GLU A 34 5.05 -1.16 -7.86
C GLU A 34 5.41 -1.11 -6.37
N ALA A 35 4.43 -1.34 -5.50
CA ALA A 35 4.63 -1.40 -4.06
C ALA A 35 3.95 -2.63 -3.48
N SER A 36 4.58 -3.29 -2.50
CA SER A 36 3.99 -4.44 -1.82
C SER A 36 4.39 -4.53 -0.36
N GLY A 37 3.45 -4.96 0.47
CA GLY A 37 3.69 -5.31 1.88
C GLY A 37 3.86 -6.81 2.08
N GLU A 38 4.88 -7.21 2.82
CA GLU A 38 5.21 -8.61 3.09
C GLU A 38 5.26 -8.91 4.59
N CYS A 39 5.06 -10.20 4.92
CA CYS A 39 5.15 -10.76 6.26
C CYS A 39 5.87 -12.10 6.21
N SER A 40 6.78 -12.37 7.14
CA SER A 40 7.47 -13.65 7.26
C SER A 40 6.53 -14.86 7.37
N THR A 41 5.35 -14.66 7.96
CA THR A 41 4.35 -15.73 8.18
C THR A 41 3.47 -16.01 6.96
N LYS A 42 3.60 -15.24 5.87
CA LYS A 42 2.78 -15.38 4.65
C LYS A 42 3.66 -15.36 3.40
N ARG A 43 3.62 -16.44 2.62
CA ARG A 43 4.43 -16.57 1.39
C ARG A 43 4.05 -15.57 0.30
N ALA A 44 2.78 -15.19 0.23
CA ALA A 44 2.28 -14.16 -0.68
C ALA A 44 2.24 -12.81 0.03
N SER A 45 2.34 -11.72 -0.74
CA SER A 45 2.20 -10.37 -0.21
C SER A 45 0.87 -10.19 0.55
N LEU A 46 0.90 -9.35 1.57
CA LEU A 46 -0.31 -8.91 2.27
C LEU A 46 -1.18 -8.07 1.33
N TRP A 47 -0.53 -7.25 0.52
CA TRP A 47 -1.13 -6.35 -0.46
C TRP A 47 -0.10 -5.95 -1.52
N SER A 48 -0.60 -5.44 -2.64
CA SER A 48 0.19 -4.92 -3.75
C SER A 48 -0.54 -3.76 -4.44
N ILE A 49 0.21 -2.73 -4.81
CA ILE A 49 -0.25 -1.58 -5.60
C ILE A 49 0.65 -1.46 -6.84
N SER A 50 0.07 -1.13 -7.98
CA SER A 50 0.79 -0.82 -9.20
C SER A 50 0.14 0.40 -9.85
N GLU A 51 0.90 1.47 -9.96
CA GLU A 51 0.47 2.72 -10.60
C GLU A 51 1.42 3.07 -11.75
N THR A 52 0.89 3.77 -12.76
CA THR A 52 1.66 4.11 -13.97
C THR A 52 1.27 5.51 -14.41
N TRP A 53 2.27 6.28 -14.78
CA TRP A 53 2.14 7.66 -15.23
C TRP A 53 2.84 7.85 -16.57
N THR A 54 2.18 8.60 -17.43
CA THR A 54 2.76 9.20 -18.63
C THR A 54 3.58 10.43 -18.26
N VAL A 55 4.37 10.93 -19.23
CA VAL A 55 5.09 12.20 -19.08
C VAL A 55 4.10 13.37 -18.96
N ALA A 56 3.02 13.36 -19.74
CA ALA A 56 2.01 14.42 -19.73
C ALA A 56 1.30 14.54 -18.36
N GLU A 57 1.01 13.42 -17.70
CA GLU A 57 0.45 13.43 -16.34
C GLU A 57 1.41 14.03 -15.32
N GLN A 58 2.70 13.69 -15.42
CA GLN A 58 3.75 14.28 -14.58
C GLN A 58 3.89 15.79 -14.82
N ASP A 59 3.83 16.23 -16.07
CA ASP A 59 3.85 17.66 -16.43
C ASP A 59 2.63 18.40 -15.88
N SER A 60 1.50 17.70 -15.69
CA SER A 60 0.30 18.24 -15.02
C SER A 60 0.34 18.21 -13.49
N GLY A 61 1.45 17.73 -12.91
CA GLY A 61 1.69 17.70 -11.46
C GLY A 61 1.41 16.35 -10.77
N LEU A 62 1.03 15.30 -11.51
CA LEU A 62 0.86 13.95 -10.95
C LEU A 62 2.22 13.26 -10.83
N GLN A 63 2.89 13.43 -9.68
CA GLN A 63 4.25 12.95 -9.47
C GLN A 63 4.28 11.55 -8.82
N PRO A 64 4.99 10.57 -9.42
CA PRO A 64 5.18 9.23 -8.84
C PRO A 64 5.84 9.24 -7.46
N THR A 65 6.63 10.27 -7.16
CA THR A 65 7.28 10.46 -5.86
C THR A 65 6.28 10.72 -4.75
N ASP A 66 5.18 11.40 -5.05
CA ASP A 66 4.13 11.70 -4.07
C ASP A 66 3.37 10.43 -3.71
N ALA A 67 3.05 9.61 -4.72
CA ALA A 67 2.47 8.28 -4.51
C ALA A 67 3.39 7.38 -3.68
N LEU A 68 4.68 7.33 -4.00
CA LEU A 68 5.67 6.57 -3.23
C LEU A 68 5.73 7.05 -1.77
N HIS A 69 5.79 8.36 -1.55
CA HIS A 69 5.82 8.95 -0.22
C HIS A 69 4.57 8.61 0.59
N HIS A 70 3.39 8.72 -0.02
CA HIS A 70 2.12 8.41 0.63
C HIS A 70 2.03 6.94 1.03
N ILE A 71 2.43 6.01 0.13
CA ILE A 71 2.44 4.58 0.44
C ILE A 71 3.46 4.25 1.54
N ALA A 72 4.63 4.90 1.53
CA ALA A 72 5.62 4.74 2.59
C ALA A 72 5.11 5.23 3.94
N LEU A 73 4.43 6.37 3.99
CA LEU A 73 3.79 6.88 5.20
C LEU A 73 2.73 5.91 5.74
N LEU A 74 1.84 5.44 4.87
CA LEU A 74 0.78 4.48 5.19
C LEU A 74 1.37 3.18 5.76
N GLY A 75 2.48 2.69 5.19
CA GLY A 75 3.16 1.51 5.69
C GLY A 75 3.80 1.70 7.08
N ILE A 76 4.34 2.89 7.37
CA ILE A 76 5.00 3.23 8.65
C ILE A 76 4.00 3.59 9.75
N GLN A 77 2.87 4.20 9.41
CA GLN A 77 1.89 4.68 10.37
C GLN A 77 0.82 3.61 10.65
N ASP A 78 0.16 3.11 9.61
CA ASP A 78 -1.03 2.28 9.74
C ASP A 78 -0.73 0.78 9.75
N HIS A 79 0.43 0.37 9.23
CA HIS A 79 0.87 -1.02 9.13
C HIS A 79 -0.21 -1.98 8.57
N PRO A 80 -0.80 -1.68 7.40
CA PRO A 80 -1.93 -2.45 6.88
C PRO A 80 -1.57 -3.92 6.64
N ALA A 81 -2.38 -4.80 7.23
CA ALA A 81 -2.24 -6.24 7.13
C ALA A 81 -2.97 -6.87 5.91
N SER A 82 -3.67 -6.08 5.12
CA SER A 82 -4.49 -6.56 3.99
C SER A 82 -4.66 -5.52 2.89
N GLN A 83 -5.01 -5.99 1.68
CA GLN A 83 -5.31 -5.12 0.54
C GLN A 83 -6.45 -4.14 0.83
N GLU A 84 -7.48 -4.60 1.55
CA GLU A 84 -8.62 -3.77 1.90
C GLU A 84 -8.24 -2.63 2.85
N ALA A 85 -7.35 -2.90 3.83
CA ALA A 85 -6.85 -1.87 4.73
C ALA A 85 -6.06 -0.79 3.98
N VAL A 86 -5.24 -1.18 3.01
CA VAL A 86 -4.49 -0.25 2.14
C VAL A 86 -5.44 0.64 1.35
N PHE A 87 -6.44 0.07 0.68
CA PHE A 87 -7.36 0.85 -0.13
C PHE A 87 -8.12 1.89 0.72
N ARG A 88 -8.59 1.49 1.91
CA ARG A 88 -9.27 2.42 2.83
C ARG A 88 -8.37 3.57 3.27
N ALA A 89 -7.11 3.28 3.59
CA ALA A 89 -6.15 4.31 4.00
C ALA A 89 -5.77 5.25 2.85
N LEU A 90 -5.73 4.76 1.60
CA LEU A 90 -5.43 5.59 0.42
C LEU A 90 -6.62 6.44 -0.06
N THR A 91 -7.86 5.97 0.09
CA THR A 91 -9.05 6.74 -0.33
C THR A 91 -9.44 7.82 0.65
N GLY A 92 -8.94 7.76 1.90
CA GLY A 92 -9.27 8.74 2.94
C GLY A 92 -10.75 8.75 3.32
N GLU A 93 -11.50 7.70 2.97
CA GLU A 93 -12.91 7.61 3.38
C GLU A 93 -12.96 7.53 4.91
N PRO A 94 -13.71 8.44 5.56
CA PRO A 94 -13.86 8.38 7.01
C PRO A 94 -14.47 7.02 7.37
N TRP A 95 -13.96 6.40 8.45
CA TRP A 95 -14.68 5.33 9.13
C TRP A 95 -16.14 5.77 9.25
N VAL A 96 -17.08 4.87 8.93
CA VAL A 96 -18.53 5.09 9.06
C VAL A 96 -18.76 6.08 10.20
N GLN A 97 -19.14 7.30 9.85
CA GLN A 97 -19.45 8.32 10.85
C GLN A 97 -20.72 7.81 11.53
N GLU A 98 -20.56 7.06 12.62
CA GLU A 98 -21.68 6.80 13.52
C GLU A 98 -22.17 8.18 13.95
N VAL A 99 -23.38 8.52 13.49
CA VAL A 99 -24.08 9.71 13.94
C VAL A 99 -24.24 9.52 15.45
N LEU A 100 -23.49 10.30 16.24
CA LEU A 100 -23.65 10.29 17.69
C LEU A 100 -25.13 10.58 17.98
N PRO A 101 -25.84 9.69 18.69
CA PRO A 101 -27.25 9.94 19.00
C PRO A 101 -27.34 11.13 19.97
N GLY A 102 -27.85 12.27 19.48
CA GLY A 102 -28.33 13.36 20.33
C GLY A 102 -27.68 14.74 20.16
N PHE A 103 -27.70 15.30 18.95
CA PHE A 103 -27.82 16.76 18.76
C PHE A 103 -29.05 17.07 17.92
#